data_AF-A0A3B9D0S7-F1
#
_entry.id   AF-A0A3B9D0S7-F1
#
_cell.length_a   1.000
_cell.length_b   1.000
_cell.length_c   1.000
_cell.angle_alpha   90.00
_cell.angle_beta   90.00
_cell.angle_gamma   90.00
#
_symmetry.space_group_name_H-M   'P 1'
#
loop_
_entity.id
_entity.type
_entity.pdbx_description
1 polymer ?
#
loop_
_entity_poly.entity_id
_entity_poly.type
_entity_poly.pdbx_seq_one_letter_code
_entity_poly.pdbx_strand_id
1 'polypeptide(L)'
;MIRTWMVLVAVAGVASAEEPPVSLRNEVLPILSRLNCSSGACHGSPKGKGEFRLSLRAFDPTIDEKTLRVEYSGRRVSPLSPDSSLLLRKPLMQIPHAGGHRMIEGSPEHLLLRRWIAEVAKLDAPETARCQSIALSPAVSSELSKDTP
;
A
#
# COMPACT_ATOMS: atom_id res chain seq x y z
N MET A 1 -47.87 14.09 -7.88
CA MET A 1 -47.12 15.31 -7.52
C MET A 1 -45.81 14.89 -6.86
N ILE A 2 -44.70 14.92 -7.59
CA ILE A 2 -43.37 14.49 -7.10
C ILE A 2 -42.65 15.73 -6.59
N ARG A 3 -42.33 15.78 -5.29
CA ARG A 3 -41.58 16.89 -4.67
C ARG A 3 -40.09 16.55 -4.75
N THR A 4 -39.40 17.15 -5.70
CA THR A 4 -37.93 17.10 -5.78
C THR A 4 -37.36 18.02 -4.70
N TRP A 5 -36.64 17.45 -3.74
CA TRP A 5 -35.89 18.22 -2.76
C TRP A 5 -34.47 18.44 -3.28
N MET A 6 -34.08 19.70 -3.39
CA MET A 6 -32.71 20.07 -3.76
C MET A 6 -31.88 20.15 -2.47
N VAL A 7 -30.96 19.19 -2.29
CA VAL A 7 -29.99 19.23 -1.20
C VAL A 7 -28.81 20.12 -1.63
N LEU A 8 -28.66 21.26 -0.97
CA LEU A 8 -27.47 22.09 -1.09
C LEU A 8 -26.34 21.45 -0.27
N VAL A 9 -25.33 20.94 -0.97
CA VAL A 9 -24.07 20.52 -0.35
C VAL A 9 -23.10 21.70 -0.42
N ALA A 10 -22.84 22.35 0.71
CA ALA A 10 -21.79 23.34 0.81
C ALA A 10 -20.44 22.63 1.00
N VAL A 11 -19.53 22.76 0.03
CA VAL A 11 -18.14 22.35 0.18
C VAL A 11 -17.36 23.54 0.72
N ALA A 12 -17.06 23.53 2.02
CA ALA A 12 -16.09 24.46 2.59
C ALA A 12 -14.69 24.05 2.10
N GLY A 13 -13.94 25.00 1.53
CA GLY A 13 -12.55 24.77 1.14
C GLY A 13 -11.73 24.41 2.37
N VAL A 14 -11.15 23.21 2.37
CA VAL A 14 -10.17 22.80 3.36
C VAL A 14 -8.94 23.67 3.14
N ALA A 15 -8.56 24.46 4.16
CA ALA A 15 -7.27 25.13 4.18
C ALA A 15 -6.18 24.07 3.95
N SER A 16 -5.18 24.36 3.11
CA SER A 16 -4.09 23.44 2.80
C SER A 16 -3.29 23.14 4.07
N ALA A 17 -3.75 22.18 4.86
CA ALA A 17 -2.96 21.55 5.88
C ALA A 17 -1.77 20.92 5.17
N GLU A 18 -0.58 21.08 5.75
CA GLU A 18 0.61 20.36 5.33
C GLU A 18 0.25 18.88 5.17
N GLU A 19 0.47 18.31 3.99
CA GLU A 19 0.07 16.92 3.75
C GLU A 19 0.77 16.03 4.79
N PRO A 20 0.04 15.18 5.52
CA PRO A 20 0.65 14.31 6.51
C PRO A 20 1.69 13.40 5.83
N PRO A 21 2.71 12.95 6.59
CA PRO A 21 3.67 11.98 6.06
C PRO A 21 2.95 10.70 5.64
N VAL A 22 3.51 10.03 4.64
CA VAL A 22 2.97 8.79 4.12
C VAL A 22 3.04 7.70 5.20
N SER A 23 1.90 7.08 5.44
CA SER A 23 1.74 6.02 6.43
C SER A 23 2.26 4.68 5.91
N LEU A 24 3.15 4.06 6.69
CA LEU A 24 3.62 2.70 6.39
C LEU A 24 2.45 1.72 6.43
N ARG A 25 1.69 1.72 7.53
CA ARG A 25 0.59 0.75 7.74
C ARG A 25 -0.62 1.00 6.84
N ASN A 26 -0.99 2.25 6.62
CA ASN A 26 -2.24 2.56 5.93
C ASN A 26 -2.09 2.76 4.41
N GLU A 27 -0.88 3.02 3.92
CA GLU A 27 -0.66 3.32 2.50
C GLU A 27 0.36 2.39 1.85
N VAL A 28 1.58 2.30 2.41
CA VAL A 28 2.67 1.51 1.82
C VAL A 28 2.37 0.01 1.83
N LEU A 29 2.03 -0.56 2.98
CA LEU A 29 1.77 -1.99 3.11
C LEU A 29 0.55 -2.47 2.28
N PRO A 30 -0.58 -1.72 2.23
CA PRO A 30 -1.69 -2.02 1.33
C PRO A 30 -1.30 -1.96 -0.14
N ILE A 31 -0.47 -0.99 -0.56
CA ILE A 31 0.04 -0.93 -1.93
C ILE A 31 0.88 -2.17 -2.26
N LEU A 32 1.84 -2.55 -1.41
CA LEU A 32 2.68 -3.73 -1.64
C LEU A 32 1.83 -5.01 -1.73
N SER A 33 0.73 -5.07 -0.98
CA SER A 33 -0.23 -6.18 -1.05
C SER A 33 -1.06 -6.16 -2.31
N ARG A 34 -1.57 -4.99 -2.73
CA ARG A 34 -2.31 -4.79 -3.98
C ARG A 34 -1.47 -5.12 -5.21
N LEU A 35 -0.18 -4.77 -5.20
CA LEU A 35 0.78 -5.08 -6.26
C LEU A 35 1.27 -6.54 -6.23
N ASN A 36 0.71 -7.36 -5.33
CA ASN A 36 1.02 -8.78 -5.16
C ASN A 36 2.49 -9.05 -4.75
N CYS A 37 3.19 -8.05 -4.21
CA CYS A 37 4.56 -8.18 -3.72
C CYS A 37 4.61 -9.06 -2.46
N SER A 38 3.69 -8.83 -1.52
CA SER A 38 3.54 -9.60 -0.26
C SER A 38 2.70 -10.87 -0.42
N SER A 39 2.63 -11.44 -1.64
CA SER A 39 1.88 -12.68 -1.90
C SER A 39 2.67 -13.93 -1.54
N GLY A 40 1.97 -15.00 -1.18
CA GLY A 40 2.57 -16.29 -0.81
C GLY A 40 3.40 -16.94 -1.94
N ALA A 41 3.17 -16.56 -3.20
CA ALA A 41 3.97 -17.04 -4.33
C ALA A 41 5.37 -16.39 -4.40
N CYS A 42 5.58 -15.25 -3.73
CA CYS A 42 6.80 -14.45 -3.78
C CYS A 42 7.28 -14.04 -2.37
N HIS A 43 7.28 -12.74 -2.05
CA HIS A 43 7.88 -12.24 -0.81
C HIS A 43 7.00 -12.49 0.42
N GLY A 44 5.71 -12.77 0.25
CA GLY A 44 4.80 -13.18 1.33
C GLY A 44 4.91 -14.67 1.71
N SER A 45 5.82 -15.43 1.09
CA SER A 45 6.09 -16.81 1.51
C SER A 45 6.86 -16.83 2.85
N PRO A 46 6.77 -17.90 3.66
CA PRO A 46 7.49 -17.97 4.94
C PRO A 46 9.00 -17.74 4.86
N LYS A 47 9.62 -18.06 3.73
CA LYS A 47 11.07 -17.84 3.48
C LYS A 47 11.35 -16.58 2.65
N GLY A 48 10.33 -15.93 2.09
CA GLY A 48 10.51 -14.88 1.09
C GLY A 48 11.23 -15.37 -0.17
N LYS A 49 11.76 -14.43 -0.96
CA LYS A 49 12.59 -14.71 -2.13
C LYS A 49 13.68 -13.66 -2.27
N GLY A 50 14.88 -14.09 -2.69
CA GLY A 50 16.00 -13.19 -2.94
C GLY A 50 16.35 -12.32 -1.73
N GLU A 51 16.42 -12.96 -0.55
CA GLU A 51 16.72 -12.29 0.72
C GLU A 51 15.78 -11.11 1.01
N PHE A 52 14.49 -11.31 0.73
CA PHE A 52 13.44 -10.33 1.01
C PHE A 52 12.13 -11.04 1.33
N ARG A 53 11.59 -10.77 2.52
CA ARG A 53 10.38 -11.39 3.03
C ARG A 53 9.46 -10.36 3.66
N LEU A 54 8.25 -10.28 3.13
CA LEU A 54 7.13 -9.57 3.73
C LEU A 54 6.22 -10.59 4.41
N SER A 55 5.44 -10.15 5.38
CA SER A 55 4.33 -10.90 5.91
C SER A 55 3.27 -11.11 4.81
N LEU A 56 2.57 -12.24 4.85
CA LEU A 56 1.58 -12.56 3.83
C LEU A 56 0.48 -11.50 3.81
N ARG A 57 0.32 -10.78 2.69
CA ARG A 57 -0.67 -9.70 2.53
C ARG A 57 -0.60 -8.64 3.64
N ALA A 58 0.61 -8.31 4.10
CA ALA A 58 0.84 -7.33 5.17
C ALA A 58 0.18 -7.68 6.52
N PHE A 59 0.04 -8.97 6.82
CA PHE A 59 -0.54 -9.47 8.07
C PHE A 59 0.21 -9.01 9.34
N ASP A 60 1.53 -8.88 9.29
CA ASP A 60 2.36 -8.44 10.43
C ASP A 60 3.22 -7.22 10.06
N PRO A 61 2.70 -6.01 10.33
CA PRO A 61 3.41 -4.76 10.06
C PRO A 61 4.73 -4.62 10.79
N THR A 62 4.91 -5.28 11.94
CA THR A 62 6.14 -5.18 12.75
C THR A 62 7.29 -5.86 12.04
N ILE A 63 7.03 -7.04 11.46
CA ILE A 63 8.01 -7.75 10.64
C ILE A 63 8.27 -6.97 9.36
N ASP A 64 7.22 -6.50 8.68
CA ASP A 64 7.36 -5.78 7.41
C ASP A 64 8.19 -4.51 7.55
N GLU A 65 7.98 -3.75 8.63
CA GLU A 65 8.77 -2.58 8.95
C GLU A 65 10.26 -2.90 9.02
N LYS A 66 10.62 -3.92 9.82
CA LYS A 66 12.00 -4.35 10.00
C LYS A 66 12.62 -4.80 8.67
N THR A 67 11.89 -5.60 7.88
CA THR A 67 12.35 -6.06 6.57
C THR A 67 12.62 -4.89 5.62
N LEU A 68 11.70 -3.92 5.55
CA LEU A 68 11.81 -2.81 4.60
C LEU A 68 12.93 -1.83 4.97
N ARG A 69 13.14 -1.57 6.26
CA ARG A 69 14.04 -0.50 6.72
C ARG A 69 15.42 -0.98 7.16
N VAL A 70 15.51 -2.15 7.79
CA VAL A 70 16.70 -2.55 8.56
C VAL A 70 17.40 -3.74 7.94
N GLU A 71 16.65 -4.77 7.53
CA GLU A 71 17.25 -6.02 7.07
C GLU A 71 18.16 -5.82 5.85
N TYR A 72 19.22 -6.64 5.79
CA TYR A 72 20.23 -6.58 4.73
C TYR A 72 20.84 -5.18 4.55
N SER A 73 21.08 -4.48 5.65
CA SER A 73 21.69 -3.13 5.66
C SER A 73 20.88 -2.08 4.89
N GLY A 74 19.55 -2.14 4.96
CA GLY A 74 18.67 -1.14 4.36
C GLY A 74 18.67 -1.10 2.83
N ARG A 75 19.21 -2.13 2.15
CA ARG A 75 19.40 -2.15 0.69
C ARG A 75 18.12 -1.98 -0.15
N ARG A 76 16.93 -2.05 0.46
CA ARG A 76 15.64 -1.95 -0.23
C ARG A 76 15.18 -0.51 -0.41
N VAL A 77 15.57 0.38 0.49
CA VAL A 77 15.12 1.77 0.58
C VAL A 77 16.37 2.65 0.61
N SER A 78 16.47 3.58 -0.34
CA SER A 78 17.54 4.58 -0.39
C SER A 78 16.92 5.97 -0.28
N PRO A 79 16.77 6.53 0.94
CA PRO A 79 16.08 7.80 1.11
C PRO A 79 16.72 8.99 0.37
N LEU A 80 18.06 9.02 0.31
CA LEU A 80 18.81 10.07 -0.37
C LEU A 80 18.71 9.97 -1.90
N SER A 81 18.31 8.81 -2.43
CA SER A 81 18.10 8.60 -3.86
C SER A 81 16.91 7.65 -4.05
N PRO A 82 15.66 8.11 -3.84
CA PRO A 82 14.47 7.25 -3.80
C PRO A 82 14.36 6.33 -5.01
N ASP A 83 14.61 6.86 -6.20
CA ASP A 83 14.49 6.14 -7.48
C ASP A 83 15.53 5.01 -7.63
N SER A 84 16.61 5.04 -6.83
CA SER A 84 17.62 3.97 -6.79
C SER A 84 17.17 2.76 -5.97
N SER A 85 16.10 2.90 -5.18
CA SER A 85 15.61 1.89 -4.25
C SER A 85 15.17 0.62 -4.96
N LEU A 86 15.63 -0.54 -4.47
CA LEU A 86 15.19 -1.83 -5.01
C LEU A 86 13.67 -2.03 -4.86
N LEU A 87 13.06 -1.38 -3.86
CA LEU A 87 11.61 -1.36 -3.65
C LEU A 87 10.84 -0.72 -4.81
N LEU A 88 11.46 0.16 -5.61
CA LEU A 88 10.86 0.74 -6.82
C LEU A 88 11.35 0.02 -8.08
N ARG A 89 12.67 -0.12 -8.24
CA ARG A 89 13.29 -0.59 -9.50
C ARG A 89 12.87 -2.01 -9.88
N LYS A 90 12.67 -2.90 -8.90
CA LYS A 90 12.25 -4.30 -9.14
C LYS A 90 10.80 -4.36 -9.67
N PRO A 91 9.78 -3.81 -8.98
CA PRO A 91 8.41 -3.84 -9.49
C PRO A 91 8.20 -3.02 -10.78
N LEU A 92 9.00 -1.97 -11.03
CA LEU A 92 9.02 -1.22 -12.29
C LEU A 92 9.73 -1.96 -13.44
N MET A 93 10.34 -3.12 -13.18
CA MET A 93 11.17 -3.86 -14.15
C MET A 93 12.34 -3.07 -14.75
N GLN A 94 12.81 -2.01 -14.08
CA GLN A 94 14.03 -1.29 -14.45
C GLN A 94 15.29 -2.14 -14.22
N ILE A 95 15.17 -3.19 -13.40
CA ILE A 95 16.17 -4.25 -13.24
C ILE A 95 15.46 -5.61 -13.19
N PRO A 96 16.18 -6.73 -13.48
CA PRO A 96 15.55 -8.05 -13.53
C PRO A 96 14.82 -8.41 -12.24
N HIS A 97 13.53 -8.72 -12.35
CA HIS A 97 12.69 -9.13 -11.23
C HIS A 97 11.91 -10.39 -11.63
N ALA A 98 12.17 -11.50 -10.94
CA ALA A 98 11.50 -12.78 -11.22
C ALA A 98 9.98 -12.72 -11.03
N GLY A 99 9.50 -11.79 -10.19
CA GLY A 99 8.07 -11.51 -10.04
C GLY A 99 7.45 -10.78 -11.22
N GLY A 100 8.22 -10.31 -12.21
CA GLY A 100 7.75 -9.57 -13.37
C GLY A 100 7.42 -8.10 -13.07
N HIS A 101 6.78 -7.44 -14.04
CA HIS A 101 6.30 -6.06 -13.96
C HIS A 101 5.09 -5.98 -13.03
N ARG A 102 5.16 -5.15 -11.99
CA ARG A 102 4.15 -5.01 -10.94
C ARG A 102 3.67 -3.59 -10.73
N MET A 103 4.39 -2.59 -11.20
CA MET A 103 4.10 -1.17 -10.98
C MET A 103 4.42 -0.38 -12.24
N ILE A 104 3.63 0.64 -12.54
CA ILE A 104 3.85 1.51 -13.70
C ILE A 104 4.56 2.79 -13.23
N GLU A 105 5.56 3.23 -13.98
CA GLU A 105 6.25 4.50 -13.70
C GLU A 105 5.26 5.66 -13.71
N GLY A 106 5.33 6.51 -12.70
CA GLY A 106 4.42 7.66 -12.53
C GLY A 106 2.99 7.34 -12.09
N SER A 107 2.64 6.07 -11.83
CA SER A 107 1.33 5.74 -11.26
C SER A 107 1.18 6.24 -9.81
N PRO A 108 -0.05 6.39 -9.28
CA PRO A 108 -0.27 6.85 -7.92
C PRO A 108 0.51 6.04 -6.88
N GLU A 109 0.51 4.71 -6.99
CA GLU A 109 1.28 3.85 -6.09
C GLU A 109 2.80 4.02 -6.23
N HIS A 110 3.30 4.28 -7.44
CA HIS A 110 4.72 4.58 -7.64
C HIS A 110 5.11 5.88 -6.94
N LEU A 111 4.36 6.94 -7.18
CA LEU A 111 4.63 8.27 -6.61
C LEU A 111 4.52 8.24 -5.08
N LEU A 112 3.55 7.51 -4.53
CA LEU A 112 3.36 7.38 -3.09
C LEU A 112 4.50 6.59 -2.44
N LEU A 113 4.91 5.44 -3.00
CA LEU A 113 6.06 4.69 -2.49
C LEU A 113 7.35 5.51 -2.57
N ARG A 114 7.56 6.22 -3.68
CA ARG A 114 8.71 7.11 -3.86
C ARG A 114 8.73 8.23 -2.82
N ARG A 115 7.58 8.83 -2.54
CA ARG A 115 7.42 9.85 -1.49
C ARG A 115 7.74 9.29 -0.11
N TRP A 116 7.19 8.13 0.26
CA TRP A 116 7.49 7.49 1.55
C TRP A 116 8.99 7.21 1.73
N ILE A 117 9.67 6.76 0.67
CA ILE A 117 11.12 6.56 0.68
C ILE A 117 11.85 7.91 0.89
N ALA A 118 11.43 8.96 0.19
CA ALA A 118 12.00 10.32 0.31
C ALA A 118 11.78 10.91 1.71
N GLU A 119 10.69 10.56 2.38
CA GLU A 119 10.40 10.87 3.78
C GLU A 119 11.20 10.00 4.78
N VAL A 120 12.28 9.38 4.31
CA VAL A 120 13.19 8.55 5.12
C VAL A 120 12.49 7.29 5.66
N ALA A 121 11.55 6.74 4.86
CA ALA A 121 10.77 5.55 5.22
C ALA A 121 10.20 5.66 6.64
N LYS A 122 9.53 6.79 6.89
CA LYS A 122 9.03 7.16 8.20
C LYS A 122 8.06 6.11 8.73
N LEU A 123 8.09 5.92 10.05
CA LEU A 123 7.12 5.11 10.74
C LEU A 123 5.88 5.93 11.07
N ASP A 124 4.77 5.22 11.18
CA ASP A 124 3.54 5.79 11.70
C ASP A 124 3.77 6.29 13.13
N ALA A 125 3.24 7.48 13.41
CA ALA A 125 3.23 8.02 14.75
C ALA A 125 2.21 7.24 15.61
N PRO A 126 2.36 7.19 16.94
CA PRO A 126 1.41 6.51 17.82
C PRO A 126 -0.05 6.93 17.62
N GLU A 127 -0.27 8.19 17.25
CA GLU A 127 -1.56 8.83 16.96
C GLU A 127 -2.10 8.58 15.55
N THR A 128 -1.32 7.97 14.65
CA THR A 128 -1.78 7.66 13.29
C THR A 128 -3.06 6.82 13.36
N ALA A 129 -4.09 7.28 12.67
CA ALA A 129 -5.40 6.63 12.63
C ALA A 129 -5.26 5.17 12.17
N ARG A 130 -6.01 4.27 12.80
CA ARG A 130 -6.03 2.84 12.45
C ARG A 130 -7.43 2.42 12.05
N CYS A 131 -7.53 1.63 10.98
CA CYS A 131 -8.78 0.98 10.62
C CYS A 131 -9.20 0.02 11.75
N GLN A 132 -10.28 0.35 12.46
CA GLN A 132 -10.82 -0.47 13.53
C GLN A 132 -11.86 -1.47 13.04
N SER A 133 -12.65 -1.09 12.03
CA SER A 133 -13.69 -1.93 11.44
C SER A 133 -13.98 -1.49 10.01
N ILE A 134 -14.50 -2.44 9.22
CA ILE A 134 -15.03 -2.18 7.87
C ILE A 134 -16.50 -2.60 7.90
N ALA A 135 -17.40 -1.68 7.59
CA ALA A 135 -18.82 -1.95 7.45
C ALA A 135 -19.18 -2.06 5.97
N LEU A 136 -19.97 -3.07 5.60
CA LEU A 136 -20.44 -3.30 4.24
C LEU A 136 -21.96 -3.15 4.17
N SER A 137 -22.46 -2.49 3.12
CA SER A 137 -23.88 -2.19 2.93
C SER A 137 -24.31 -2.60 1.51
N PRO A 138 -25.43 -3.34 1.34
CA PRO A 138 -26.30 -3.85 2.40
C PRO A 138 -25.65 -5.00 3.18
N ALA A 139 -26.02 -5.17 4.45
CA ALA A 139 -25.44 -6.17 5.35
C ALA A 139 -25.77 -7.63 5.00
N VAL A 140 -26.47 -7.87 3.89
CA VAL A 140 -26.85 -9.20 3.39
C VAL A 140 -26.12 -9.48 2.09
N SER A 141 -25.35 -10.57 2.08
CA SER A 141 -25.08 -11.28 0.83
C SER A 141 -26.42 -11.80 0.33
N SER A 142 -26.99 -11.18 -0.70
CA SER A 142 -27.91 -11.94 -1.55
C SER A 142 -27.09 -13.11 -2.07
N GLU A 143 -27.40 -14.33 -1.65
CA GLU A 143 -26.89 -15.51 -2.34
C GLU A 143 -27.17 -15.30 -3.82
N LEU A 144 -26.11 -15.15 -4.64
CA LEU A 144 -26.26 -15.30 -6.06
C LEU A 144 -26.70 -16.74 -6.26
N SER A 145 -28.02 -16.93 -6.40
CA SER A 145 -28.63 -18.15 -6.88
C SER A 145 -27.80 -18.63 -8.06
N LYS A 146 -27.17 -19.80 -7.92
CA LYS A 146 -26.63 -20.53 -9.07
C LYS A 146 -27.82 -21.08 -9.86
N ASP A 147 -28.57 -20.20 -10.49
CA ASP A 147 -29.49 -20.60 -11.55
C ASP A 147 -28.66 -20.86 -12.80
N THR A 148 -28.32 -22.14 -12.92
CA THR A 148 -27.86 -22.85 -14.10
C THR A 148 -28.90 -22.68 -15.22
N PRO A 149 -28.46 -22.53 -16.47
CA PRO A 149 -28.80 -23.56 -17.46
C PRO A 149 -27.60 -24.38 -17.92
#